data_AF-A0A920K4Y8-F1
#
_entry.id   AF-A0A920K4Y8-F1
#
_cell.length_a   1.000
_cell.length_b   1.000
_cell.length_c   1.000
_cell.angle_alpha   90.00
_cell.angle_beta   90.00
_cell.angle_gamma   90.00
#
_symmetry.space_group_name_H-M   'P 1'
#
loop_
_entity.id
_entity.type
_entity.pdbx_description
1 polymer ?
#
loop_
_entity_poly.entity_id
_entity_poly.type
_entity_poly.pdbx_seq_one_letter_code
_entity_poly.pdbx_strand_id
1 'polypeptide(L)'
;MRYSSALAIILACSVLSCYPTYNWRLVQTEQFGWEALFPAKPKRNSRKIIIQDHPKQAVIKIDRYSVALNQMDFILDVISFEGEMPDIGSSLQEYVNKMLKTNLNIPPEVKLADGVLIEGFIGKGESKPVAMILKHLNNDYSMVRGVAVGSPQHFKSEKAEFFLNSIK
;
A
#
# COMPACT_ATOMS: atom_id res chain seq x y z
N MET A 1 51.65 -25.85 9.52
CA MET A 1 50.39 -25.57 8.81
C MET A 1 49.25 -25.36 9.82
N ARG A 2 49.05 -24.13 10.32
CA ARG A 2 48.00 -23.82 11.33
C ARG A 2 47.07 -22.66 10.90
N TYR A 3 47.30 -22.09 9.71
CA TYR A 3 46.54 -20.95 9.19
C TYR A 3 45.32 -21.35 8.33
N SER A 4 45.23 -22.63 7.94
CA SER A 4 44.16 -23.12 7.04
C SER A 4 42.80 -23.21 7.73
N SER A 5 42.75 -23.56 9.03
CA SER A 5 41.50 -23.66 9.78
C SER A 5 40.91 -22.30 10.17
N ALA A 6 41.75 -21.27 10.39
CA ALA A 6 41.27 -19.94 10.75
C ALA A 6 40.60 -19.23 9.57
N LEU A 7 41.11 -19.42 8.35
CA LEU A 7 40.53 -18.86 7.12
C LEU A 7 39.16 -19.47 6.77
N ALA A 8 38.97 -20.77 7.05
CA ALA A 8 37.69 -21.44 6.80
C ALA A 8 36.56 -20.92 7.72
N ILE A 9 36.87 -20.51 8.95
CA ILE A 9 35.88 -20.00 9.91
C ILE A 9 35.42 -18.57 9.54
N ILE A 10 36.33 -17.72 9.07
CA ILE A 10 36.01 -16.36 8.62
C ILE A 10 35.14 -16.39 7.34
N LEU A 11 35.40 -17.35 6.45
CA LEU A 11 34.62 -17.55 5.22
C LEU A 11 33.22 -18.13 5.50
N ALA A 12 33.08 -18.98 6.53
CA ALA A 12 31.78 -19.53 6.93
C ALA A 12 30.88 -18.49 7.63
N CYS A 13 31.46 -17.55 8.38
CA CYS A 13 30.70 -16.46 9.00
C CYS A 13 30.23 -15.38 8.01
N SER A 14 30.83 -15.28 6.82
CA SER A 14 30.44 -14.28 5.81
C SER A 14 29.24 -14.70 4.94
N VAL A 15 28.93 -16.00 4.85
CA VAL A 15 27.69 -16.51 4.20
C VAL A 15 26.49 -16.59 5.16
N LEU A 16 26.71 -16.40 6.45
CA LEU A 16 25.63 -16.13 7.43
C LEU A 16 25.23 -14.65 7.47
N SER A 17 25.76 -13.82 6.56
CA SER A 17 25.34 -12.42 6.42
C SER A 17 23.90 -12.35 5.89
N CYS A 18 22.98 -12.30 6.85
CA CYS A 18 21.70 -11.62 6.82
C CYS A 18 20.86 -11.81 5.55
N TYR A 19 19.88 -12.71 5.61
CA TYR A 19 18.69 -12.50 4.79
C TYR A 19 18.10 -11.14 5.19
N PRO A 20 18.01 -10.15 4.28
CA PRO A 20 17.53 -8.84 4.65
C PRO A 20 16.08 -8.96 5.12
N THR A 21 15.76 -8.32 6.25
CA THR A 21 14.40 -8.29 6.79
C THR A 21 13.38 -7.85 5.74
N TYR A 22 13.80 -6.99 4.81
CA TYR A 22 13.06 -6.54 3.65
C TYR A 22 13.62 -7.24 2.40
N ASN A 23 12.88 -8.22 1.89
CA ASN A 23 13.18 -8.86 0.62
C ASN A 23 12.30 -8.22 -0.46
N TRP A 24 12.80 -7.11 -1.03
CA TRP A 24 12.09 -6.32 -2.03
C TRP A 24 11.89 -7.13 -3.31
N ARG A 25 10.63 -7.43 -3.63
CA ARG A 25 10.22 -8.22 -4.78
C ARG A 25 9.42 -7.34 -5.72
N LEU A 26 9.85 -7.30 -6.97
CA LEU A 26 9.08 -6.67 -8.03
C LEU A 26 7.80 -7.46 -8.28
N VAL A 27 6.68 -6.76 -8.26
CA VAL A 27 5.36 -7.27 -8.63
C VAL A 27 4.84 -6.38 -9.74
N GLN A 28 4.57 -6.99 -10.88
CA GLN A 28 4.00 -6.35 -12.06
C GLN A 28 2.63 -6.95 -12.34
N THR A 29 1.71 -6.17 -12.91
CA THR A 29 0.48 -6.75 -13.47
C THR A 29 0.30 -6.42 -14.92
N GLU A 30 -0.05 -7.46 -15.67
CA GLU A 30 -0.33 -7.36 -17.10
C GLU A 30 -1.57 -6.53 -17.40
N GLN A 31 -2.55 -6.52 -16.47
CA GLN A 31 -3.88 -5.96 -16.73
C GLN A 31 -3.92 -4.42 -16.69
N PHE A 32 -2.98 -3.78 -15.99
CA PHE A 32 -2.98 -2.32 -15.80
C PHE A 32 -1.59 -1.68 -15.92
N GLY A 33 -0.57 -2.47 -16.26
CA GLY A 33 0.78 -1.95 -16.58
C GLY A 33 1.54 -1.36 -15.39
N TRP A 34 1.05 -1.48 -14.17
CA TRP A 34 1.74 -0.99 -12.99
C TRP A 34 2.75 -1.99 -12.45
N GLU A 35 3.74 -1.44 -11.75
CA GLU A 35 4.73 -2.19 -11.00
C GLU A 35 4.97 -1.61 -9.61
N ALA A 36 5.34 -2.45 -8.64
CA ALA A 36 5.74 -2.02 -7.31
C ALA A 36 6.71 -3.03 -6.66
N LEU A 37 7.61 -2.53 -5.81
CA LEU A 37 8.51 -3.34 -4.99
C LEU A 37 7.89 -3.61 -3.62
N PHE A 38 7.53 -4.87 -3.34
CA PHE A 38 6.99 -5.26 -2.03
C PHE A 38 8.07 -5.84 -1.13
N PRO A 39 8.03 -5.59 0.20
CA PRO A 39 9.09 -6.03 1.11
C PRO A 39 9.05 -7.54 1.45
N ALA A 40 8.01 -8.23 1.00
CA ALA A 40 7.87 -9.68 0.99
C ALA A 40 6.90 -10.08 -0.13
N LYS A 41 6.55 -11.37 -0.25
CA LYS A 41 5.52 -11.82 -1.21
C LYS A 41 4.14 -11.28 -0.80
N PRO A 42 3.46 -10.45 -1.61
CA PRO A 42 2.15 -9.94 -1.25
C PRO A 42 1.07 -11.01 -1.37
N LYS A 43 0.05 -10.88 -0.53
CA LYS A 43 -1.23 -11.56 -0.70
C LYS A 43 -2.11 -10.72 -1.62
N ARG A 44 -2.77 -11.37 -2.58
CA ARG A 44 -3.76 -10.73 -3.45
C ARG A 44 -5.17 -11.02 -2.95
N ASN A 45 -6.02 -9.99 -2.89
CA ASN A 45 -7.45 -10.11 -2.62
C ASN A 45 -8.21 -9.20 -3.59
N SER A 46 -9.31 -9.68 -4.15
CA SER A 46 -10.14 -8.90 -5.06
C SER A 46 -11.54 -8.76 -4.48
N ARG A 47 -12.08 -7.54 -4.51
CA ARG A 47 -13.46 -7.26 -4.05
C ARG A 47 -14.16 -6.29 -4.99
N LYS A 48 -15.50 -6.29 -4.94
CA LYS A 48 -16.34 -5.35 -5.66
C LYS A 48 -17.16 -4.52 -4.68
N ILE A 49 -17.37 -3.25 -5.00
CA ILE A 49 -18.19 -2.31 -4.24
C ILE A 49 -19.24 -1.75 -5.19
N ILE A 50 -20.52 -1.89 -4.83
CA ILE A 50 -21.63 -1.29 -5.59
C ILE A 50 -21.85 0.12 -5.03
N ILE A 51 -21.77 1.13 -5.90
CA ILE A 51 -22.13 2.51 -5.57
C ILE A 51 -23.62 2.67 -5.81
N GLN A 52 -24.38 2.86 -4.71
CA GLN A 52 -25.85 2.94 -4.76
C GLN A 52 -26.38 4.38 -4.91
N ASP A 53 -25.53 5.40 -4.77
CA ASP A 53 -25.92 6.83 -4.74
C ASP A 53 -26.28 7.43 -6.11
N HIS A 54 -26.39 6.63 -7.19
CA HIS A 54 -26.56 7.15 -8.55
C HIS A 54 -27.65 6.41 -9.37
N PRO A 55 -28.29 7.10 -10.34
CA PRO A 55 -29.40 6.55 -11.13
C PRO A 55 -28.99 5.36 -12.03
N LYS A 56 -27.70 5.23 -12.33
CA LYS A 56 -27.08 4.02 -12.88
C LYS A 56 -26.18 3.42 -11.80
N GLN A 57 -26.42 2.16 -11.43
CA GLN A 57 -25.56 1.43 -10.49
C GLN A 57 -24.15 1.35 -11.07
N ALA A 58 -23.16 1.84 -10.34
CA ALA A 58 -21.75 1.73 -10.70
C ALA A 58 -21.08 0.66 -9.84
N VAL A 59 -20.17 -0.11 -10.42
CA VAL A 59 -19.40 -1.12 -9.69
C VAL A 59 -17.94 -0.73 -9.71
N ILE A 60 -17.32 -0.61 -8.53
CA ILE A 60 -15.88 -0.48 -8.38
C ILE A 60 -15.30 -1.85 -8.10
N LYS A 61 -14.30 -2.26 -8.87
CA LYS A 61 -13.44 -3.40 -8.57
C LYS A 61 -12.16 -2.92 -7.92
N ILE A 62 -11.77 -3.58 -6.83
CA ILE A 62 -10.51 -3.35 -6.12
C ILE A 62 -9.71 -4.64 -6.10
N ASP A 63 -8.57 -4.64 -6.77
CA ASP A 63 -7.53 -5.67 -6.65
C ASP A 63 -6.45 -5.17 -5.66
N ARG A 64 -6.42 -5.75 -4.47
CA ARG A 64 -5.50 -5.40 -3.39
C ARG A 64 -4.33 -6.37 -3.31
N TYR A 65 -3.13 -5.82 -3.22
CA TYR A 65 -1.89 -6.51 -2.91
C TYR A 65 -1.38 -6.02 -1.58
N SER A 66 -1.13 -6.90 -0.61
CA SER A 66 -0.70 -6.48 0.72
C SER A 66 0.39 -7.35 1.34
N VAL A 67 1.28 -6.69 2.09
CA VAL A 67 2.29 -7.32 2.95
C VAL A 67 2.23 -6.65 4.31
N ALA A 68 2.02 -7.45 5.35
CA ALA A 68 2.27 -7.05 6.73
C ALA A 68 3.70 -7.46 7.12
N LEU A 69 4.54 -6.50 7.51
CA LEU A 69 5.91 -6.75 7.93
C LEU A 69 6.31 -5.71 9.00
N ASN A 70 6.84 -6.18 10.13
CA ASN A 70 7.33 -5.33 11.23
C ASN A 70 6.33 -4.23 11.67
N GLN A 71 5.07 -4.62 11.91
CA GLN A 71 4.00 -3.72 12.35
C GLN A 71 3.65 -2.60 11.35
N MET A 72 4.05 -2.77 10.08
CA MET A 72 3.61 -1.96 8.96
C MET A 72 2.88 -2.84 7.96
N ASP A 73 1.83 -2.28 7.36
CA ASP A 73 1.17 -2.82 6.19
C ASP A 73 1.54 -1.99 4.97
N PHE A 74 2.05 -2.68 3.94
CA PHE A 74 2.34 -2.14 2.61
C PHE A 74 1.26 -2.64 1.67
N ILE A 75 0.47 -1.73 1.14
CA ILE A 75 -0.75 -2.03 0.39
C ILE A 75 -0.70 -1.31 -0.95
N LEU A 76 -1.01 -2.04 -2.01
CA LEU A 76 -1.32 -1.47 -3.33
C LEU A 76 -2.74 -1.86 -3.69
N ASP A 77 -3.60 -0.87 -3.85
CA ASP A 77 -4.95 -1.04 -4.37
C ASP A 77 -4.98 -0.62 -5.84
N VAL A 78 -5.45 -1.50 -6.71
CA VAL A 78 -5.77 -1.19 -8.10
C VAL A 78 -7.28 -1.09 -8.21
N ILE A 79 -7.76 0.08 -8.55
CA ILE A 79 -9.15 0.47 -8.46
C ILE A 79 -9.64 0.83 -9.86
N SER A 80 -10.70 0.20 -10.32
CA SER A 80 -11.28 0.46 -11.64
C SER A 80 -12.81 0.37 -11.57
N PHE A 81 -13.47 1.04 -12.51
CA PHE A 81 -14.90 0.80 -12.73
C PHE A 81 -15.10 -0.49 -13.54
N GLU A 82 -16.13 -1.25 -13.19
CA GLU A 82 -16.68 -2.28 -14.05
C GLU A 82 -17.92 -1.73 -14.75
N GLY A 83 -17.90 -1.66 -16.08
CA GLY A 83 -18.99 -1.13 -16.90
C GLY A 83 -18.75 0.30 -17.36
N GLU A 84 -19.84 1.04 -17.64
CA GLU A 84 -19.74 2.46 -17.99
C GLU A 84 -19.22 3.26 -16.80
N MET A 85 -18.17 4.06 -17.05
CA MET A 85 -17.72 5.06 -16.09
C MET A 85 -18.90 6.00 -15.84
N PRO A 86 -19.38 6.13 -14.60
CA PRO A 86 -20.53 6.99 -14.37
C PRO A 86 -20.04 8.43 -14.56
N ASP A 87 -20.92 9.30 -15.06
CA ASP A 87 -20.70 10.74 -15.12
C ASP A 87 -20.80 11.32 -13.69
N ILE A 88 -19.93 10.82 -12.82
CA ILE A 88 -19.80 11.27 -11.45
C ILE A 88 -19.06 12.59 -11.57
N GLY A 89 -19.70 13.71 -11.25
CA GLY A 89 -19.05 15.03 -11.19
C GLY A 89 -17.88 15.13 -10.19
N SER A 90 -17.43 14.02 -9.60
CA SER A 90 -16.24 13.85 -8.77
C SER A 90 -15.39 12.68 -9.28
N SER A 91 -14.07 12.88 -9.32
CA SER A 91 -13.12 11.86 -9.78
C SER A 91 -13.18 10.57 -8.93
N LEU A 92 -12.81 9.41 -9.50
CA LEU A 92 -12.66 8.14 -8.76
C LEU A 92 -11.81 8.31 -7.50
N GLN A 93 -10.73 9.11 -7.59
CA GLN A 93 -9.87 9.45 -6.47
C GLN A 93 -10.64 10.13 -5.33
N GLU A 94 -11.53 11.07 -5.65
CA GLU A 94 -12.31 11.79 -4.64
C GLU A 94 -13.24 10.84 -3.87
N TYR A 95 -13.94 9.95 -4.59
CA TYR A 95 -14.77 8.92 -3.97
C TYR A 95 -13.95 8.01 -3.05
N VAL A 96 -12.81 7.52 -3.55
CA VAL A 96 -11.91 6.62 -2.81
C VAL A 96 -11.31 7.31 -1.57
N ASN A 97 -10.97 8.60 -1.67
CA ASN A 97 -10.48 9.41 -0.56
C ASN A 97 -11.55 9.65 0.50
N LYS A 98 -12.80 9.94 0.09
CA LYS A 98 -13.93 10.06 1.01
C LYS A 98 -14.13 8.77 1.80
N MET A 99 -14.16 7.62 1.12
CA MET A 99 -14.25 6.30 1.75
C MET A 99 -13.10 6.03 2.73
N LEU A 100 -11.87 6.43 2.40
CA LEU A 100 -10.72 6.25 3.27
C LEU A 100 -10.84 7.07 4.55
N LYS A 101 -11.18 8.36 4.43
CA LYS A 101 -11.36 9.25 5.58
C LYS A 101 -12.40 8.71 6.55
N THR A 102 -13.56 8.28 6.02
CA THR A 102 -14.62 7.68 6.82
C THR A 102 -14.16 6.41 7.54
N ASN A 103 -13.43 5.53 6.87
CA ASN A 103 -12.98 4.26 7.48
C ASN A 103 -11.89 4.44 8.55
N LEU A 104 -11.09 5.50 8.45
CA LEU A 104 -9.96 5.79 9.35
C LEU A 104 -10.28 6.89 10.38
N ASN A 105 -11.54 7.34 10.45
CA ASN A 105 -11.97 8.47 11.28
C ASN A 105 -11.04 9.70 11.12
N ILE A 106 -10.54 9.94 9.91
CA ILE A 106 -9.69 11.10 9.62
C ILE A 106 -10.62 12.31 9.49
N PRO A 107 -10.34 13.44 10.17
CA PRO A 107 -11.17 14.62 10.07
C PRO A 107 -11.32 15.10 8.62
N PRO A 108 -12.51 15.55 8.20
CA PRO A 108 -12.78 15.93 6.81
C PRO A 108 -11.86 17.06 6.30
N GLU A 109 -11.43 17.96 7.18
CA GLU A 109 -10.51 19.06 6.92
C GLU A 109 -9.07 18.62 6.59
N VAL A 110 -8.66 17.41 7.01
CA VAL A 110 -7.33 16.87 6.68
C VAL A 110 -7.28 16.56 5.20
N LYS A 111 -6.40 17.25 4.47
CA LYS A 111 -6.18 16.96 3.04
C LYS A 111 -5.32 15.70 2.92
N LEU A 112 -5.85 14.71 2.21
CA LEU A 112 -5.07 13.53 1.82
C LEU A 112 -4.20 13.95 0.63
N ALA A 113 -2.91 14.14 0.87
CA ALA A 113 -1.94 14.54 -0.13
C ALA A 113 -0.86 13.46 -0.26
N ASP A 114 -0.41 13.24 -1.49
CA ASP A 114 0.60 12.23 -1.79
C ASP A 114 1.93 12.55 -1.10
N GLY A 115 2.54 11.52 -0.51
CA GLY A 115 3.81 11.64 0.20
C GLY A 115 3.73 12.34 1.56
N VAL A 116 2.55 12.81 1.99
CA VAL A 116 2.39 13.46 3.29
C VAL A 116 2.05 12.42 4.35
N LEU A 117 2.72 12.50 5.51
CA LEU A 117 2.42 11.68 6.67
C LEU A 117 1.13 12.16 7.34
N ILE A 118 0.21 11.22 7.57
CA ILE A 118 -1.12 11.47 8.12
C ILE A 118 -1.30 10.53 9.30
N GLU A 119 -1.71 11.09 10.44
CA GLU A 119 -2.10 10.33 11.61
C GLU A 119 -3.62 10.21 11.70
N GLY A 120 -4.09 9.08 12.23
CA GLY A 120 -5.52 8.79 12.37
C GLY A 120 -5.78 7.62 13.31
N PHE A 121 -7.00 7.07 13.27
CA PHE A 121 -7.41 6.02 14.20
C PHE A 121 -8.20 4.92 13.50
N ILE A 122 -7.77 3.67 13.63
CA ILE A 122 -8.46 2.49 13.08
C ILE A 122 -9.31 1.81 14.15
N GLY A 123 -10.57 1.51 13.81
CA GLY A 123 -11.50 0.72 14.63
C GLY A 123 -12.75 1.49 15.08
N LYS A 124 -13.73 0.76 15.60
CA LYS A 124 -14.89 1.31 16.31
C LYS A 124 -14.73 1.00 17.81
N GLY A 125 -14.71 2.00 18.69
CA GLY A 125 -14.49 1.82 20.14
C GLY A 125 -13.07 2.19 20.57
N GLU A 126 -12.31 1.25 21.14
CA GLU A 126 -10.88 1.41 21.48
C GLU A 126 -10.04 1.53 20.20
N SER A 127 -10.06 2.72 19.62
CA SER A 127 -9.43 3.01 18.35
C SER A 127 -7.91 3.01 18.49
N LYS A 128 -7.22 2.40 17.52
CA LYS A 128 -5.75 2.31 17.53
C LYS A 128 -5.16 3.42 16.69
N PRO A 129 -4.23 4.24 17.24
CA PRO A 129 -3.59 5.28 16.46
C PRO A 129 -2.76 4.64 15.35
N VAL A 130 -2.79 5.28 14.18
CA VAL A 130 -2.02 4.87 13.01
C VAL A 130 -1.35 6.07 12.37
N ALA A 131 -0.20 5.83 11.75
CA ALA A 131 0.47 6.75 10.85
C ALA A 131 0.44 6.14 9.44
N MET A 132 0.18 6.98 8.43
CA MET A 132 -0.02 6.59 7.04
C MET A 132 0.67 7.56 6.09
N ILE A 133 1.30 7.02 5.03
CA ILE A 133 1.63 7.79 3.82
C ILE A 133 0.96 7.08 2.64
N LEU A 134 0.45 7.86 1.69
CA LEU A 134 -0.17 7.36 0.48
C LEU A 134 0.42 8.00 -0.78
N LYS A 135 0.21 7.34 -1.91
CA LYS A 135 0.51 7.85 -3.26
C LYS A 135 -0.59 7.39 -4.20
N HIS A 136 -1.01 8.28 -5.09
CA HIS A 136 -1.99 7.99 -6.12
C HIS A 136 -1.33 8.12 -7.50
N LEU A 137 -1.64 7.17 -8.39
CA LEU A 137 -1.43 7.30 -9.82
C LEU A 137 -2.78 7.08 -10.50
N ASN A 138 -3.22 8.04 -11.29
CA ASN A 138 -4.51 7.98 -11.96
C ASN A 138 -4.32 7.93 -13.47
N ASN A 139 -5.20 7.20 -14.14
CA ASN A 139 -5.50 7.40 -15.54
C ASN A 139 -7.02 7.56 -15.70
N ASP A 140 -7.49 7.68 -16.95
CA ASP A 140 -8.89 8.01 -17.25
C ASP A 140 -9.89 6.96 -16.74
N TYR A 141 -9.47 5.71 -16.51
CA TYR A 141 -10.36 4.58 -16.24
C TYR A 141 -10.05 3.83 -14.94
N SER A 142 -8.91 4.12 -14.32
CA SER A 142 -8.41 3.40 -13.15
C SER A 142 -7.47 4.26 -12.31
N MET A 143 -7.28 3.80 -11.09
CA MET A 143 -6.45 4.43 -10.08
C MET A 143 -5.63 3.36 -9.39
N VAL A 144 -4.34 3.61 -9.24
CA VAL A 144 -3.46 2.84 -8.36
C VAL A 144 -3.23 3.67 -7.11
N ARG A 145 -3.45 3.07 -5.94
CA ARG A 145 -3.18 3.68 -4.65
C ARG A 145 -2.20 2.84 -3.86
N GLY A 146 -1.01 3.39 -3.65
CA GLY A 146 -0.06 2.90 -2.66
C GLY A 146 -0.41 3.44 -1.28
N VAL A 147 -0.36 2.58 -0.27
CA VAL A 147 -0.52 2.96 1.14
C VAL A 147 0.53 2.21 1.96
N ALA A 148 1.28 2.94 2.76
CA ALA A 148 2.05 2.38 3.87
C ALA A 148 1.42 2.86 5.17
N VAL A 149 1.05 1.94 6.06
CA VAL A 149 0.39 2.25 7.34
C VAL A 149 1.00 1.44 8.47
N GLY A 150 1.08 2.00 9.67
CA GLY A 150 1.55 1.28 10.86
C GLY A 150 1.25 2.06 12.13
N SER A 151 1.63 1.52 13.30
CA SER A 151 1.55 2.29 14.55
C SER A 151 2.53 3.46 14.53
N PRO A 152 2.20 4.66 15.04
CA PRO A 152 3.09 5.82 15.00
C PRO A 152 4.49 5.56 15.57
N GLN A 153 4.60 4.79 16.66
CA GLN A 153 5.88 4.51 17.31
C GLN A 153 6.81 3.59 16.49
N HIS A 154 6.25 2.81 15.55
CA HIS A 154 6.99 1.82 14.76
C HIS A 154 7.02 2.16 13.27
N PHE A 155 6.43 3.28 12.86
CA PHE A 155 6.36 3.69 11.46
C PHE A 155 7.75 3.97 10.91
N LYS A 156 8.13 3.28 9.83
CA LYS A 156 9.43 3.44 9.16
C LYS A 156 9.24 4.25 7.87
N SER A 157 9.31 5.57 7.97
CA SER A 157 9.07 6.49 6.83
C SER A 157 9.96 6.16 5.63
N GLU A 158 11.24 5.89 5.84
CA GLU A 158 12.17 5.48 4.78
C GLU A 158 11.70 4.24 3.97
N LYS A 159 11.04 3.27 4.62
CA LYS A 159 10.55 2.05 3.97
C LYS A 159 9.21 2.30 3.29
N ALA A 160 8.37 3.12 3.90
CA ALA A 160 7.13 3.61 3.30
C ALA A 160 7.42 4.38 2.01
N GLU A 161 8.32 5.36 2.05
CA GLU A 161 8.73 6.16 0.90
C GLU A 161 9.36 5.31 -0.19
N PHE A 162 10.25 4.37 0.15
CA PHE A 162 10.82 3.45 -0.83
C PHE A 162 9.74 2.64 -1.56
N PHE A 163 8.79 2.07 -0.81
CA PHE A 163 7.65 1.35 -1.39
C PHE A 163 6.83 2.26 -2.32
N LEU A 164 6.42 3.45 -1.86
CA LEU A 164 5.57 4.36 -2.62
C LEU A 164 6.27 4.91 -3.88
N ASN A 165 7.56 5.21 -3.79
CA ASN A 165 8.36 5.69 -4.92
C ASN A 165 8.63 4.60 -5.96
N SER A 166 8.55 3.33 -5.58
CA SER A 166 8.67 2.21 -6.53
C SER A 166 7.46 2.04 -7.43
N ILE A 167 6.31 2.63 -7.08
CA ILE A 167 5.06 2.49 -7.82
C ILE A 167 5.13 3.32 -9.11
N LYS A 168 4.96 2.65 -10.24
CA LYS A 168 4.84 3.24 -11.58
C LYS A 168 3.58 2.75 -12.27
#